data_AF-A0A402CYG6-F1
#
_entry.id   AF-A0A402CYG6-F1
#
_cell.length_a   1.000
_cell.length_b   1.000
_cell.length_c   1.000
_cell.angle_alpha   90.00
_cell.angle_beta   90.00
_cell.angle_gamma   90.00
#
_symmetry.space_group_name_H-M   'P 1'
#
loop_
_entity.id
_entity.type
_entity.pdbx_description
1 polymer ?
#
loop_
_entity_poly.entity_id
_entity_poly.type
_entity_poly.pdbx_seq_one_letter_code
_entity_poly.pdbx_strand_id
1 'polypeptide(L)' 'MTPLAFGLGGPWDIAIVALVVVLLFGGQKLAGLGKSMGEGIKEFKKATRDEDEPATVVVKPEEK' A
#
# COMPACT_ATOMS: atom_id res chain seq x y z
N MET A 1 34.63 17.55 12.80
CA MET A 1 34.13 18.44 11.72
C MET A 1 33.59 17.55 10.59
N THR A 2 32.65 16.67 10.97
CA THR A 2 31.21 16.59 10.61
C THR A 2 30.95 15.43 9.64
N PRO A 3 30.86 14.19 10.14
CA PRO A 3 30.31 13.06 9.40
C PRO A 3 28.76 13.04 9.51
N LEU A 4 28.13 14.21 9.49
CA LEU A 4 26.68 14.36 9.71
C LEU A 4 25.87 14.19 8.41
N ALA A 5 26.51 14.33 7.24
CA ALA A 5 25.81 14.30 5.95
C ALA A 5 25.46 12.89 5.44
N PHE A 6 26.03 11.82 6.00
CA PHE A 6 25.70 10.44 5.61
C PHE A 6 24.62 9.79 6.50
N GLY A 7 24.12 10.50 7.52
CA GLY A 7 23.13 9.99 8.48
C GLY A 7 21.83 10.79 8.61
N LEU A 8 21.75 11.99 8.01
CA LEU A 8 20.65 12.97 8.20
C LEU A 8 19.71 13.13 6.98
N GLY A 9 19.82 12.25 5.99
CA GLY A 9 18.95 12.25 4.80
C GLY A 9 18.55 10.87 4.35
N GLY A 10 18.71 9.88 5.23
CA GLY A 10 18.44 8.48 4.97
C GLY A 10 17.11 8.02 5.57
N PRO A 11 16.70 6.77 5.32
CA PRO A 11 15.47 6.20 5.87
C PRO A 11 15.36 6.27 7.42
N TRP A 12 16.45 6.61 8.11
CA TRP A 12 16.48 6.83 9.56
C TRP A 12 15.59 7.98 10.02
N ASP A 13 15.57 9.11 9.31
CA ASP A 13 14.70 10.25 9.64
C ASP A 13 13.22 9.88 9.48
N ILE A 14 12.89 9.20 8.38
CA ILE A 14 11.53 8.71 8.11
C ILE A 14 11.10 7.72 9.19
N ALA A 15 12.00 6.84 9.65
CA ALA A 15 11.71 5.88 10.72
C ALA A 15 11.41 6.58 12.05
N ILE A 16 12.17 7.63 12.41
CA ILE A 16 11.92 8.41 13.63
C ILE A 16 10.56 9.12 13.56
N VAL A 17 10.25 9.77 12.43
CA VAL A 17 8.95 10.43 12.24
C VAL A 17 7.81 9.42 12.29
N ALA A 18 7.95 8.29 11.61
CA ALA A 18 6.96 7.21 11.64
C ALA A 18 6.74 6.69 13.06
N LEU A 19 7.80 6.52 13.86
CA LEU A 19 7.69 6.09 15.26
C LEU A 19 6.90 7.10 16.11
N VAL A 20 7.17 8.40 15.95
CA VAL A 20 6.41 9.46 16.67
C VAL A 20 4.94 9.44 16.26
N VAL A 21 4.64 9.33 14.96
CA VAL A 21 3.25 9.26 14.47
C VAL A 21 2.54 8.02 15.01
N VAL A 22 3.20 6.87 15.06
CA VAL A 22 2.65 5.64 15.65
C VAL A 22 2.41 5.79 17.15
N LEU A 23 3.25 6.49 17.90
CA LEU A 23 3.04 6.75 19.33
C LEU A 23 1.87 7.70 19.59
N LEU A 24 1.69 8.73 18.76
CA LEU A 24 0.61 9.71 18.90
C LEU A 24 -0.76 9.16 18.45
N PHE A 25 -0.80 8.47 17.31
CA PHE A 25 -2.04 7.96 16.73
C PHE A 25 -2.34 6.51 17.12
N GLY A 26 -1.33 5.75 17.54
CA GLY A 26 -1.41 4.31 17.76
C GLY A 26 -1.36 3.52 16.46
N GLY A 27 -0.83 2.29 16.52
CA GLY A 27 -0.80 1.38 15.37
C GLY A 27 -2.19 1.02 14.83
N GLN A 28 -3.22 1.00 15.69
CA GLN A 28 -4.59 0.64 15.31
C GLN A 28 -5.27 1.68 14.41
N LYS A 29 -5.03 2.99 14.64
CA LYS A 29 -5.58 4.05 13.78
C LYS A 29 -4.93 4.06 12.40
N LEU A 30 -3.60 3.93 12.35
CA LEU A 30 -2.86 3.86 11.08
C LEU A 30 -3.23 2.61 10.28
N ALA A 31 -3.34 1.44 10.94
CA ALA A 31 -3.78 0.21 10.29
C ALA A 31 -5.22 0.30 9.77
N GLY A 32 -6.13 0.93 10.53
CA GLY A 32 -7.51 1.17 10.11
C GLY A 32 -7.61 2.04 8.86
N LEU A 33 -6.86 3.15 8.82
CA LEU A 33 -6.77 4.03 7.65
C LEU A 33 -6.17 3.29 6.45
N GLY A 34 -5.05 2.60 6.63
CA GLY A 34 -4.40 1.81 5.59
C GLY A 34 -5.30 0.71 5.01
N LYS A 35 -6.10 0.04 5.85
CA LYS A 35 -7.06 -0.98 5.41
C LYS A 35 -8.17 -0.38 4.55
N SER A 36 -8.80 0.71 5.00
CA SER A 36 -9.85 1.40 4.22
C SER A 36 -9.34 1.97 2.91
N MET A 37 -8.13 2.54 2.90
CA MET A 37 -7.49 3.08 1.70
C MET A 37 -7.09 1.94 0.75
N GLY A 38 -6.59 0.83 1.28
CA GLY A 38 -6.22 -0.35 0.50
C GLY A 38 -7.41 -1.03 -0.16
N GLU A 39 -8.55 -1.12 0.52
CA GLU A 39 -9.81 -1.60 -0.06
C GLU A 39 -10.28 -0.71 -1.21
N GLY A 40 -10.24 0.62 -1.03
CA GLY A 40 -10.58 1.57 -2.10
C GLY A 40 -9.66 1.48 -3.32
N ILE A 41 -8.33 1.38 -3.11
CA ILE A 41 -7.37 1.19 -4.20
C ILE A 41 -7.59 -0.16 -4.91
N LYS A 42 -7.96 -1.21 -4.18
CA LYS A 42 -8.23 -2.54 -4.74
C LYS A 42 -9.46 -2.53 -5.63
N GLU A 43 -10.56 -1.90 -5.19
CA GLU A 43 -11.76 -1.76 -6.01
C GLU A 43 -11.53 -0.85 -7.21
N PHE A 44 -10.82 0.27 -7.03
CA PHE A 44 -10.43 1.15 -8.13
C PHE A 44 -9.62 0.41 -9.19
N LYS A 45 -8.60 -0.35 -8.77
CA LYS A 45 -7.78 -1.16 -9.68
C LYS A 45 -8.58 -2.25 -10.37
N LYS A 46 -9.59 -2.82 -9.71
CA LYS A 46 -10.46 -3.84 -10.29
C LYS A 46 -11.35 -3.25 -11.37
N ALA A 47 -12.04 -2.14 -11.07
CA ALA A 47 -12.88 -1.43 -12.03
C ALA A 47 -12.09 -0.98 -13.27
N THR A 48 -10.90 -0.40 -13.08
CA THR A 48 -10.03 0.01 -14.20
C THR A 48 -9.46 -1.17 -15.00
N ARG A 49 -9.32 -2.36 -14.41
CA ARG A 49 -8.86 -3.57 -15.13
C ARG A 49 -9.97 -4.28 -15.88
N ASP A 50 -11.18 -4.31 -15.33
CA ASP A 50 -12.36 -4.89 -15.99
C ASP A 50 -12.73 -4.10 -17.27
N GLU A 51 -12.32 -2.82 -17.40
CA GLU A 51 -12.45 -2.04 -18.64
C GLU A 51 -11.35 -2.32 -19.70
N ASP A 52 -10.19 -2.87 -19.30
CA ASP A 52 -9.01 -3.06 -20.17
C ASP A 52 -8.79 -4.54 -20.58
N GLU A 53 -9.49 -5.50 -19.95
CA GLU A 53 -9.34 -6.93 -20.26
C GLU A 53 -10.51 -7.41 -21.15
N PRO A 54 -10.29 -7.74 -22.45
CA PRO A 54 -11.26 -8.51 -23.20
C PRO A 54 -11.37 -9.86 -22.52
N ALA A 55 -12.56 -10.15 -21.98
CA ALA A 55 -12.91 -11.41 -21.35
C ALA A 55 -12.18 -12.59 -22.00
N THR A 56 -11.12 -13.08 -21.33
CA THR A 56 -10.62 -14.41 -21.64
C THR A 56 -11.69 -15.37 -21.10
N VAL A 57 -12.62 -15.67 -22.00
CA VAL A 57 -13.53 -16.79 -21.89
C VAL A 57 -12.67 -18.00 -21.56
N VAL A 58 -12.65 -18.36 -20.28
CA VAL A 58 -12.28 -19.70 -19.84
C VAL A 58 -13.30 -20.61 -20.48
N VAL A 59 -12.96 -21.12 -21.67
CA VAL A 59 -13.58 -22.27 -22.29
C VAL A 59 -13.53 -23.36 -21.25
N LYS A 60 -14.67 -23.60 -20.61
CA LYS A 60 -14.97 -24.80 -19.83
C LYS A 60 -14.85 -25.97 -20.81
N PRO A 61 -13.84 -26.86 -20.71
CA PRO A 61 -13.92 -28.13 -21.39
C PRO A 61 -14.89 -28.97 -20.56
N GLU A 62 -16.17 -28.94 -20.91
CA GLU A 62 -17.05 -30.04 -20.56
C GLU A 62 -16.71 -31.21 -21.47
N GLU A 63 -15.94 -32.13 -20.91
CA GLU A 63 -15.81 -33.49 -21.43
C GLU A 63 -16.92 -34.34 -20.79
N LYS A 64 -18.03 -34.52 -21.52
CA LYS A 64 -18.75 -35.79 -21.59
C LYS A 64 -19.72 -35.85 -22.77
#